data_AF-A0A651HB25-F1
#
_entry.id   AF-A0A651HB25-F1
#
_cell.length_a   1.000
_cell.length_b   1.000
_cell.length_c   1.000
_cell.angle_alpha   90.00
_cell.angle_beta   90.00
_cell.angle_gamma   90.00
#
_symmetry.space_group_name_H-M   'P 1'
#
loop_
_entity.id
_entity.type
_entity.pdbx_description
1 polymer ?
#
loop_
_entity_poly.entity_id
_entity_poly.type
_entity_poly.pdbx_seq_one_letter_code
_entity_poly.pdbx_strand_id
1 'polypeptide(L)'
;MSSIQHSLRIPEKLDREISREIEFRGERDWSKGAISLMEEAVRSSRVPGIVFVQRRNERRPAVAFSGLEVWEVIATWKESGENWGELIKAYPEVSENQLRAAVAYYRAYPEEIDERLAREAYWTPERVAEEMPFTRRTGG
;
A
#
# COMPACT_ATOMS: atom_id res chain seq x y z
N MET A 1 1.33 21.07 -0.74
CA MET A 1 2.73 21.01 -1.20
C MET A 1 2.90 21.95 -2.38
N SER A 2 4.03 22.64 -2.50
CA SER A 2 4.36 23.42 -3.70
C SER A 2 4.61 22.48 -4.88
N SER A 3 4.12 22.82 -6.06
CA SER A 3 4.35 22.04 -7.29
C SER A 3 5.24 22.82 -8.27
N ILE A 4 6.00 22.10 -9.08
CA ILE A 4 6.80 22.65 -10.17
C ILE A 4 6.22 22.13 -11.48
N GLN A 5 5.89 23.02 -12.41
CA GLN A 5 5.36 22.65 -13.71
C GLN A 5 6.49 22.27 -14.67
N HIS A 6 6.40 21.06 -15.22
CA HIS A 6 7.24 20.59 -16.32
C HIS A 6 6.37 20.36 -17.57
N SER A 7 6.89 20.64 -18.77
CA SER A 7 6.22 20.33 -20.03
C SER A 7 6.86 19.08 -20.65
N LEU A 8 6.04 18.07 -20.95
CA LEU A 8 6.45 16.81 -21.55
C LEU A 8 5.67 16.58 -22.85
N ARG A 9 6.36 16.17 -23.92
CA ARG A 9 5.70 15.68 -25.13
C ARG A 9 5.49 14.19 -25.01
N ILE A 10 4.24 13.78 -24.87
CA ILE A 10 3.87 12.36 -24.74
C ILE A 10 3.49 11.82 -26.11
N PRO A 11 4.11 10.72 -26.57
CA PRO A 11 3.70 10.06 -27.81
C PRO A 11 2.23 9.64 -27.73
N GLU A 12 1.48 9.83 -28.83
CA GLU A 12 0.04 9.53 -28.90
C GLU A 12 -0.30 8.09 -28.45
N LYS A 13 0.58 7.13 -28.77
CA LYS A 13 0.40 5.74 -28.29
C LYS A 13 0.45 5.65 -26.77
N LEU A 14 1.41 6.32 -26.13
CA LEU A 14 1.56 6.30 -24.67
C LEU A 14 0.41 7.07 -23.98
N ASP A 15 0.00 8.20 -24.55
CA ASP A 15 -1.14 8.96 -24.04
C ASP A 15 -2.43 8.12 -23.99
N ARG A 16 -2.67 7.30 -25.02
CA ARG A 16 -3.78 6.36 -25.04
C ARG A 16 -3.71 5.30 -23.95
N GLU A 17 -2.53 4.75 -23.67
CA GLU A 17 -2.35 3.77 -22.58
C GLU A 17 -2.55 4.43 -21.21
N ILE A 18 -1.98 5.62 -21.00
CA ILE A 18 -2.16 6.40 -19.76
C ILE A 18 -3.65 6.72 -19.55
N SER A 19 -4.34 7.23 -20.57
CA SER A 19 -5.75 7.61 -20.47
C SER A 19 -6.64 6.42 -20.13
N ARG A 20 -6.40 5.25 -20.75
CA ARG A 20 -7.13 4.01 -20.41
C ARG A 20 -6.91 3.59 -18.96
N GLU A 21 -5.68 3.67 -18.47
CA GLU A 21 -5.36 3.31 -17.10
C GLU A 21 -5.99 4.30 -16.09
N ILE A 22 -5.98 5.60 -16.39
CA ILE A 22 -6.62 6.65 -15.57
C ILE A 22 -8.14 6.42 -15.49
N GLU A 23 -8.78 6.15 -16.63
CA GLU A 23 -10.21 5.86 -16.70
C GLU A 23 -10.56 4.57 -15.95
N PHE A 24 -9.77 3.51 -16.11
CA PHE A 24 -9.94 2.26 -15.37
C PHE A 24 -9.89 2.46 -13.85
N ARG A 25 -9.06 3.40 -13.38
CA ARG A 25 -8.95 3.79 -11.96
C ARG A 25 -10.08 4.72 -11.51
N GLY A 26 -10.97 5.14 -12.39
CA GLY A 26 -12.07 6.06 -12.09
C GLY A 26 -11.63 7.51 -11.86
N GLU A 27 -10.42 7.87 -12.26
CA GLU A 27 -9.92 9.25 -12.21
C GLU A 27 -10.35 10.01 -13.46
N ARG A 28 -10.74 11.28 -13.30
CA ARG A 28 -11.23 12.13 -14.40
C ARG A 28 -10.23 13.23 -14.78
N ASP A 29 -9.30 13.55 -13.89
CA ASP A 29 -8.23 14.48 -14.17
C ASP A 29 -7.00 13.72 -14.71
N TRP A 30 -6.70 13.96 -15.99
CA TRP A 30 -5.58 13.32 -16.67
C TRP A 30 -4.23 13.63 -15.98
N SER A 31 -4.03 14.87 -15.50
CA SER A 31 -2.76 15.26 -14.88
C SER A 31 -2.59 14.58 -13.52
N LYS A 32 -3.64 14.55 -12.70
CA LYS A 32 -3.64 13.86 -11.41
C LYS A 32 -3.41 12.35 -11.57
N GLY A 33 -4.09 11.72 -12.52
CA GLY A 33 -3.91 10.32 -12.82
C GLY A 33 -2.50 9.99 -13.33
N ALA A 34 -1.95 10.81 -14.22
CA ALA A 34 -0.59 10.66 -14.73
C ALA A 34 0.46 10.85 -13.62
N ILE A 35 0.28 11.83 -12.73
CA ILE A 35 1.16 12.04 -11.57
C ILE A 35 1.13 10.82 -10.65
N SER A 36 -0.05 10.30 -10.32
CA SER A 36 -0.17 9.08 -9.50
C SER A 36 0.54 7.88 -10.15
N LEU A 37 0.38 7.67 -11.46
CA LEU A 37 1.11 6.62 -12.20
C LEU A 37 2.63 6.80 -12.12
N MET A 38 3.13 8.03 -12.27
CA MET A 38 4.55 8.33 -12.17
C MET A 38 5.09 8.10 -10.75
N GLU A 39 4.34 8.49 -9.72
CA GLU A 39 4.70 8.23 -8.32
C GLU A 39 4.83 6.73 -8.06
N GLU A 40 3.85 5.93 -8.48
CA GLU A 40 3.89 4.48 -8.35
C GLU A 40 5.08 3.87 -9.10
N ALA A 41 5.37 4.34 -10.32
CA ALA A 41 6.50 3.87 -11.12
C ALA A 41 7.84 4.17 -10.43
N VAL A 42 8.04 5.39 -9.92
CA VAL A 42 9.25 5.79 -9.19
C VAL A 42 9.40 4.92 -7.93
N ARG A 43 8.33 4.74 -7.16
CA ARG A 43 8.37 3.94 -5.92
C ARG A 43 8.67 2.46 -6.20
N SER A 44 8.01 1.86 -7.19
CA SER A 44 8.22 0.47 -7.60
C SER A 44 9.63 0.25 -8.17
N SER A 45 10.20 1.23 -8.88
CA SER A 45 11.57 1.14 -9.40
C SER A 45 12.64 1.14 -8.30
N ARG A 46 12.38 1.80 -7.17
CA ARG A 46 13.29 1.85 -6.01
C ARG A 46 13.26 0.57 -5.19
N VAL A 47 12.11 -0.12 -5.15
CA VAL A 47 11.93 -1.34 -4.35
C VAL A 47 11.32 -2.43 -5.23
N PRO A 48 12.16 -3.19 -5.96
CA PRO A 48 11.69 -4.33 -6.75
C PRO A 48 10.88 -5.31 -5.90
N GLY A 49 9.76 -5.79 -6.44
CA GLY A 49 8.84 -6.69 -5.73
C GLY A 49 7.68 -5.99 -5.03
N ILE A 50 7.65 -4.65 -5.02
CA ILE A 50 6.47 -3.88 -4.62
C ILE A 50 5.65 -3.49 -5.84
N VAL A 51 4.35 -3.68 -5.73
CA VAL A 51 3.33 -3.24 -6.69
C VAL A 51 2.31 -2.37 -5.99
N PHE A 52 1.58 -1.56 -6.73
CA PHE A 52 0.45 -0.80 -6.19
C PHE A 52 -0.86 -1.48 -6.60
N VAL A 53 -1.75 -1.67 -5.64
CA VAL A 53 -3.04 -2.33 -5.84
C VAL A 53 -4.17 -1.42 -5.37
N GLN A 54 -5.34 -1.55 -6.00
CA GLN A 54 -6.54 -0.84 -5.57
C GLN A 54 -7.11 -1.51 -4.31
N ARG A 55 -7.27 -0.73 -3.23
CA ARG A 55 -7.90 -1.16 -1.97
C ARG A 55 -8.91 -0.10 -1.54
N ARG A 56 -10.20 -0.44 -1.60
CA ARG A 56 -11.32 0.52 -1.43
C ARG A 56 -11.12 1.71 -2.38
N ASN A 57 -10.91 2.90 -1.85
CA ASN A 57 -10.73 4.14 -2.62
C ASN A 57 -9.26 4.60 -2.68
N GLU A 58 -8.31 3.73 -2.32
CA GLU A 58 -6.88 4.08 -2.22
C GLU A 58 -6.02 3.10 -3.02
N ARG A 59 -4.99 3.63 -3.68
CA ARG A 59 -3.90 2.85 -4.28
C ARG A 59 -2.84 2.62 -3.23
N ARG A 60 -2.55 1.37 -2.90
CA ARG A 60 -1.68 1.03 -1.77
C ARG A 60 -0.55 0.08 -2.17
N PRO A 61 0.64 0.22 -1.56
CA PRO A 61 1.77 -0.65 -1.82
C PRO A 61 1.50 -2.05 -1.27
N ALA A 62 1.75 -3.05 -2.10
CA ALA A 62 1.59 -4.46 -1.80
C ALA A 62 2.80 -5.25 -2.28
N VAL A 63 3.04 -6.36 -1.60
CA VAL A 63 4.08 -7.31 -1.97
C VAL A 63 3.57 -8.12 -3.15
N ALA A 64 4.30 -8.11 -4.26
CA ALA A 64 3.90 -8.78 -5.49
C ALA A 64 3.68 -10.27 -5.23
N PHE A 65 2.55 -10.80 -5.72
CA PHE A 65 2.18 -12.22 -5.65
C PHE A 65 2.00 -12.83 -4.25
N SER A 66 1.96 -12.04 -3.17
CA SER A 66 1.66 -12.56 -1.83
C SER A 66 0.21 -12.32 -1.39
N GLY A 67 -0.47 -11.36 -2.02
CA GLY A 67 -1.78 -10.89 -1.57
C GLY A 67 -1.72 -9.90 -0.39
N LEU A 68 -0.55 -9.70 0.21
CA LEU A 68 -0.33 -8.83 1.37
C LEU A 68 0.00 -7.40 0.96
N GLU A 69 -0.63 -6.44 1.61
CA GLU A 69 -0.22 -5.04 1.63
C GLU A 69 1.07 -4.87 2.47
N VAL A 70 1.89 -3.87 2.15
CA VAL A 70 3.12 -3.62 2.90
C VAL A 70 2.83 -3.36 4.38
N TRP A 71 1.76 -2.63 4.69
CA TRP A 71 1.42 -2.31 6.08
C TRP A 71 1.12 -3.57 6.91
N GLU A 72 0.54 -4.63 6.34
CA GLU A 72 0.23 -5.88 7.04
C GLU A 72 1.53 -6.57 7.47
N VAL A 73 2.49 -6.67 6.55
CA VAL A 73 3.81 -7.24 6.84
C VAL A 73 4.55 -6.43 7.91
N ILE A 74 4.45 -5.10 7.85
CA ILE A 74 5.11 -4.21 8.83
C ILE A 74 4.42 -4.25 10.19
N ALA A 75 3.09 -4.41 10.25
CA ALA A 75 2.37 -4.62 11.50
C ALA A 75 2.92 -5.86 12.23
N THR A 76 2.95 -7.01 11.55
CA THR A 76 3.48 -8.26 12.11
C THR A 76 4.97 -8.16 12.45
N TRP A 77 5.77 -7.46 11.63
CA TRP A 77 7.17 -7.23 11.93
C TRP A 77 7.36 -6.39 13.20
N LYS A 78 6.57 -5.34 13.41
CA LYS A 78 6.60 -4.53 14.64
C LYS A 78 6.11 -5.31 15.86
N GLU A 79 5.02 -6.07 15.74
CA GLU A 79 4.46 -6.91 16.81
C GLU A 79 5.45 -7.98 17.28
N SER A 80 6.27 -8.50 16.38
CA SER A 80 7.34 -9.46 16.70
C SER A 80 8.63 -8.82 17.25
N GLY A 81 8.61 -7.53 17.57
CA GLY A 81 9.80 -6.80 18.03
C GLY A 81 10.88 -6.68 16.96
N GLU A 82 10.46 -6.51 15.70
CA GLU A 82 11.32 -6.40 14.53
C GLU A 82 12.19 -7.65 14.27
N ASN A 83 11.74 -8.82 14.74
CA ASN A 83 12.46 -10.08 14.62
C ASN A 83 12.21 -10.75 13.25
N TRP A 84 13.29 -10.94 12.48
CA TRP A 84 13.24 -11.58 11.16
C TRP A 84 12.77 -13.03 11.18
N GLY A 85 13.21 -13.81 12.17
CA GLY A 85 12.83 -15.22 12.29
C GLY A 85 11.33 -15.37 12.56
N GLU A 86 10.77 -14.51 13.41
CA GLU A 86 9.34 -14.51 13.70
C GLU A 86 8.51 -14.02 12.50
N LEU A 87 8.98 -13.01 11.77
CA LEU A 87 8.32 -12.55 10.54
C LEU A 87 8.26 -13.66 9.47
N ILE A 88 9.36 -14.39 9.26
CA ILE A 88 9.40 -15.52 8.31
C ILE A 88 8.45 -16.64 8.75
N LYS A 89 8.40 -16.95 10.05
CA LYS A 89 7.47 -17.95 10.58
C LYS A 89 6.00 -17.55 10.43
N ALA A 90 5.70 -16.25 10.50
CA ALA A 90 4.33 -15.74 10.34
C ALA A 90 3.81 -15.86 8.90
N TYR A 91 4.70 -15.89 7.91
CA TYR A 91 4.35 -15.96 6.48
C TYR A 91 5.15 -17.05 5.74
N PRO A 92 4.92 -18.35 6.05
CA PRO A 92 5.70 -19.44 5.48
C PRO A 92 5.56 -19.59 3.95
N GLU A 93 4.48 -19.07 3.36
CA GLU A 93 4.23 -19.03 1.93
C GLU A 93 4.86 -17.83 1.21
N VAL A 94 5.42 -16.86 1.94
CA VAL A 94 6.03 -15.65 1.39
C VAL A 94 7.55 -15.78 1.45
N SER A 95 8.22 -15.56 0.33
CA SER A 95 9.68 -15.65 0.28
C SER A 95 10.34 -14.58 1.14
N GLU A 96 11.53 -14.87 1.68
CA GLU A 96 12.31 -13.90 2.45
C GLU A 96 12.59 -12.62 1.64
N ASN A 97 12.82 -12.74 0.33
CA ASN A 97 13.02 -11.58 -0.54
C ASN A 97 11.79 -10.68 -0.64
N GLN A 98 10.59 -11.26 -0.68
CA GLN A 98 9.33 -10.51 -0.66
C GLN A 98 9.13 -9.78 0.67
N LEU A 99 9.42 -10.43 1.79
CA LEU A 99 9.41 -9.79 3.11
C LEU A 99 10.46 -8.66 3.19
N ARG A 100 11.65 -8.85 2.60
CA ARG A 100 12.71 -7.84 2.55
C ARG A 100 12.28 -6.64 1.72
N ALA A 101 11.55 -6.86 0.63
CA ALA A 101 10.98 -5.79 -0.18
C ALA A 101 9.97 -4.96 0.63
N ALA A 102 9.09 -5.59 1.43
CA ALA A 102 8.16 -4.86 2.30
C ALA A 102 8.90 -3.97 3.32
N VAL A 103 9.89 -4.54 4.02
CA VAL A 103 10.71 -3.79 5.00
C VAL A 103 11.52 -2.69 4.32
N ALA A 104 12.06 -2.93 3.12
CA ALA A 104 12.76 -1.92 2.34
C ALA A 104 11.84 -0.77 1.91
N TYR A 105 10.61 -1.07 1.49
CA TYR A 105 9.60 -0.05 1.18
C TYR A 105 9.27 0.78 2.41
N TYR A 106 9.04 0.15 3.55
CA TYR A 106 8.78 0.85 4.80
C TYR A 106 9.91 1.80 5.17
N ARG A 107 11.17 1.37 5.06
CA ARG A 107 12.32 2.24 5.33
C ARG A 107 12.42 3.42 4.36
N ALA A 108 11.97 3.26 3.13
CA ALA A 108 11.98 4.33 2.13
C ALA A 108 10.80 5.30 2.28
N TYR A 109 9.65 4.82 2.78
CA TYR A 109 8.40 5.58 2.91
C TYR A 109 7.72 5.30 4.26
N PRO A 110 8.37 5.62 5.40
CA PRO A 110 7.87 5.24 6.72
C PRO A 110 6.55 5.93 7.06
N GLU A 111 6.43 7.22 6.74
CA GLU A 111 5.26 8.06 7.04
C GLU A 111 3.96 7.45 6.48
N GLU A 112 3.98 7.00 5.22
CA GLU A 112 2.82 6.38 4.57
C GLU A 112 2.31 5.16 5.34
N ILE A 113 3.23 4.30 5.77
CA ILE A 113 2.90 3.05 6.46
C ILE A 113 2.54 3.30 7.92
N ASP A 114 3.25 4.20 8.60
CA ASP A 114 2.97 4.57 9.98
C ASP A 114 1.58 5.22 10.10
N GLU A 115 1.23 6.13 9.19
CA GLU A 115 -0.12 6.69 9.11
C GLU A 115 -1.19 5.61 8.89
N ARG A 116 -0.90 4.64 8.02
CA ARG A 116 -1.80 3.52 7.74
C ARG A 116 -1.99 2.62 8.96
N LEU A 117 -0.91 2.31 9.68
CA LEU A 117 -0.93 1.54 10.93
C LEU A 117 -1.72 2.29 12.02
N ALA A 118 -1.52 3.61 12.14
CA ALA A 118 -2.29 4.43 13.08
C ALA A 118 -3.80 4.41 12.78
N ARG A 119 -4.19 4.39 11.49
CA ARG A 119 -5.60 4.24 11.08
C ARG A 119 -6.20 2.88 11.44
N GLU A 120 -5.41 1.81 11.42
CA GLU A 120 -5.89 0.47 11.84
C GLU A 120 -5.93 0.35 13.37
N ALA A 121 -4.92 0.85 14.07
CA ALA A 121 -4.89 0.87 15.53
C ALA A 121 -6.04 1.69 16.14
N TYR A 122 -6.62 2.63 15.39
CA TYR A 122 -7.81 3.37 15.79
C TYR A 122 -9.04 2.47 16.03
N TRP A 123 -9.12 1.32 15.33
CA TRP A 123 -10.18 0.32 15.49
C TRP A 123 -9.78 -0.75 16.50
N THR A 124 -9.88 -0.45 17.79
CA THR A 124 -9.71 -1.47 18.83
C THR A 124 -10.99 -2.31 18.97
N PRO A 125 -10.90 -3.59 19.40
CA PRO A 125 -12.09 -4.41 19.69
C PRO A 125 -13.08 -3.72 20.64
N GLU A 126 -12.59 -2.92 21.59
CA GLU A 126 -13.41 -2.15 22.54
C GLU A 126 -14.22 -1.06 21.82
N ARG A 127 -13.59 -0.32 20.89
CA ARG A 127 -14.28 0.70 20.08
C ARG A 127 -15.25 0.12 19.08
N VAL A 128 -14.88 -0.99 18.44
CA VAL A 128 -15.79 -1.74 17.57
C VAL A 128 -17.00 -2.22 18.38
N ALA A 129 -16.80 -2.67 19.62
CA ALA A 129 -17.88 -3.06 20.51
C ALA A 129 -18.71 -1.87 21.06
N GLU A 130 -18.17 -0.66 21.06
CA GLU A 130 -18.85 0.57 21.47
C GLU A 130 -19.68 1.18 20.33
N GLU A 131 -19.07 1.34 19.14
CA GLU A 131 -19.73 1.92 17.96
C GLU A 131 -20.60 0.91 17.21
N MET A 132 -20.27 -0.38 17.29
CA MET A 132 -21.04 -1.48 16.70
C MET A 132 -21.38 -2.53 17.78
N PRO A 133 -22.30 -2.22 18.72
CA PRO A 133 -22.63 -3.11 19.84
C PRO A 133 -23.08 -4.51 19.41
N PHE A 134 -23.61 -4.65 18.19
CA PHE A 134 -24.06 -5.90 17.58
C PHE A 134 -22.91 -6.85 17.17
N THR A 135 -21.66 -6.37 17.17
CA THR A 135 -20.47 -7.21 16.88
C THR A 135 -19.97 -7.96 18.11
N ARG A 136 -20.47 -7.63 19.32
CA ARG A 136 -20.25 -8.48 20.49
C ARG A 136 -20.87 -9.84 20.21
N ARG A 137 -20.05 -10.88 20.09
CA ARG A 137 -20.54 -12.25 20.22
C ARG A 137 -21.18 -12.34 21.61
N THR A 138 -22.50 -12.31 21.66
CA THR A 138 -23.25 -12.82 22.80
C THR A 138 -22.92 -14.30 22.88
N GLY A 139 -22.08 -14.67 23.84
CA GLY A 139 -21.78 -16.07 24.13
C GLY A 139 -23.08 -16.83 24.37
N GLY A 140 -23.21 -17.96 23.69
CA GLY A 140 -24.12 -19.05 24.04
C GLY A 140 -23.30 -20.21 24.59
#